data_AF-A0A3S0VRZ5-F1
#
_entry.id   AF-A0A3S0VRZ5-F1
#
_cell.length_a   1.000
_cell.length_b   1.000
_cell.length_c   1.000
_cell.angle_alpha   90.00
_cell.angle_beta   90.00
_cell.angle_gamma   90.00
#
_symmetry.space_group_name_H-M   'P 1'
#
loop_
_entity.id
_entity.type
_entity.pdbx_description
1 polymer ?
#
loop_
_entity_poly.entity_id
_entity_poly.type
_entity_poly.pdbx_seq_one_letter_code
_entity_poly.pdbx_strand_id
1 'polypeptide(L)'
;MMKTAACTLMAVAGLVTGGAAQAQGALAEQLWSENFCQEAVSVAKQHGESPEILNGIDCQMLHDYPPSYWECVVKSLKADTTLKLADARQSCMSSQ
;
A
#
# COMPACT_ATOMS: atom_id res chain seq x y z
N MET A 1 51.70 -35.05 -18.12
CA MET A 1 50.37 -35.67 -17.93
C MET A 1 49.63 -34.92 -16.84
N MET A 2 48.29 -34.90 -16.93
CA MET A 2 47.30 -34.25 -16.04
C MET A 2 47.01 -32.75 -16.29
N LYS A 3 45.92 -32.51 -17.02
CA LYS A 3 45.06 -31.36 -16.80
C LYS A 3 43.62 -31.81 -17.02
N THR A 4 43.03 -32.36 -15.96
CA THR A 4 41.64 -32.81 -15.96
C THR A 4 40.76 -31.60 -15.67
N ALA A 5 39.93 -31.25 -16.65
CA ALA A 5 38.83 -30.32 -16.51
C ALA A 5 37.72 -30.93 -15.64
N ALA A 6 37.09 -30.12 -14.79
CA ALA A 6 35.69 -30.27 -14.39
C ALA A 6 35.28 -29.05 -13.55
N CYS A 7 34.66 -28.06 -14.20
CA CYS A 7 33.82 -27.08 -13.52
C CYS A 7 32.54 -27.80 -13.10
N THR A 8 32.45 -28.17 -11.83
CA THR A 8 31.24 -28.76 -11.24
C THR A 8 30.65 -27.77 -10.25
N LEU A 9 29.88 -26.80 -10.76
CA LEU A 9 28.95 -26.02 -9.94
C LEU A 9 27.65 -26.82 -9.84
N MET A 10 27.55 -27.68 -8.84
CA MET A 10 26.28 -28.27 -8.39
C MET A 10 25.65 -27.31 -7.38
N ALA A 11 24.60 -26.59 -7.76
CA ALA A 11 23.20 -27.01 -7.62
C ALA A 11 22.63 -26.63 -6.24
N VAL A 12 22.01 -25.45 -6.22
CA VAL A 12 20.72 -25.11 -5.58
C VAL A 12 20.23 -26.09 -4.51
N ALA A 13 20.42 -25.73 -3.25
CA ALA A 13 19.51 -26.11 -2.17
C ALA A 13 18.62 -24.90 -1.87
N GLY A 14 17.70 -24.62 -2.78
CA GLY A 14 16.56 -23.76 -2.52
C GLY A 14 15.51 -24.60 -1.81
N LEU A 15 15.17 -24.21 -0.59
CA LEU A 15 13.94 -24.54 0.15
C LEU A 15 14.19 -24.04 1.57
N VAL A 16 13.59 -22.89 1.93
CA VAL A 16 12.77 -22.62 3.14
C VAL A 16 12.76 -21.10 3.40
N THR A 17 11.95 -20.31 2.70
CA THR A 17 11.59 -18.93 3.17
C THR A 17 10.21 -18.44 2.74
N GLY A 18 9.36 -19.29 2.12
CA GLY A 18 8.06 -18.84 1.57
C GLY A 18 7.11 -18.18 2.59
N GLY A 19 7.19 -18.55 3.87
CA GLY A 19 6.34 -17.94 4.91
C GLY A 19 6.80 -16.56 5.39
N ALA A 20 8.11 -16.33 5.47
CA ALA A 20 8.64 -15.05 5.98
C ALA A 20 8.47 -13.93 4.95
N ALA A 21 8.72 -14.22 3.66
CA ALA A 21 8.58 -13.23 2.59
C ALA A 21 7.11 -12.80 2.39
N GLN A 22 6.15 -13.73 2.49
CA GLN A 22 4.73 -13.39 2.38
C GLN A 22 4.21 -12.62 3.61
N ALA A 23 4.65 -12.98 4.82
CA ALA A 23 4.30 -12.23 6.03
C ALA A 23 4.92 -10.81 6.03
N GLN A 24 6.15 -10.67 5.53
CA GLN A 24 6.82 -9.38 5.34
C GLN A 24 6.13 -8.54 4.25
N GLY A 25 5.65 -9.18 3.18
CA GLY A 25 4.86 -8.53 2.13
C GLY A 25 3.53 -7.99 2.66
N ALA A 26 2.76 -8.81 3.38
CA ALA A 26 1.49 -8.40 3.97
C ALA A 26 1.65 -7.26 4.99
N LEU A 27 2.71 -7.30 5.81
CA LEU A 27 3.03 -6.21 6.73
C LEU A 27 3.42 -4.92 5.99
N ALA A 28 4.19 -5.02 4.91
CA ALA A 28 4.55 -3.86 4.09
C ALA A 28 3.33 -3.24 3.41
N GLU A 29 2.41 -4.06 2.89
CA GLU A 29 1.15 -3.60 2.30
C GLU A 29 0.27 -2.88 3.33
N GLN A 30 0.16 -3.41 4.55
CA GLN A 30 -0.58 -2.75 5.64
C GLN A 30 0.01 -1.37 5.99
N LEU A 31 1.33 -1.28 6.14
CA LEU A 31 2.01 -0.02 6.43
C LEU A 31 1.85 1.00 5.30
N TRP A 32 1.87 0.53 4.05
CA TRP A 32 1.66 1.38 2.88
C TRP A 32 0.22 1.88 2.81
N SER A 33 -0.76 1.00 3.01
CA SER A 33 -2.18 1.37 3.06
C SER A 33 -2.45 2.39 4.16
N GLU A 34 -1.89 2.22 5.36
CA GLU A 34 -2.02 3.19 6.44
C GLU A 34 -1.39 4.54 6.04
N ASN A 35 -0.18 4.53 5.48
CA ASN A 35 0.50 5.76 5.06
C ASN A 35 -0.27 6.53 3.97
N PHE A 36 -0.80 5.84 2.96
CA PHE A 36 -1.61 6.48 1.92
C PHE A 36 -2.97 6.97 2.46
N CYS A 37 -3.56 6.28 3.43
CA CYS A 37 -4.75 6.78 4.13
C CYS A 37 -4.45 8.08 4.89
N GLN A 38 -3.34 8.13 5.64
CA GLN A 38 -2.91 9.34 6.35
C GLN A 38 -2.61 10.49 5.37
N GLU A 39 -2.03 10.19 4.21
CA GLU A 39 -1.84 11.17 3.14
C GLU A 39 -3.18 11.70 2.63
N ALA A 40 -4.15 10.84 2.35
CA ALA A 40 -5.48 11.25 1.89
C ALA A 40 -6.20 12.15 2.91
N VAL A 41 -6.15 11.80 4.20
CA VAL A 41 -6.68 12.63 5.29
C VAL A 41 -5.97 13.98 5.36
N SER A 42 -4.65 13.99 5.19
CA SER A 42 -3.86 15.24 5.20
C SER A 42 -4.21 16.16 4.04
N VAL A 43 -4.42 15.60 2.83
CA VAL A 43 -4.84 16.37 1.66
C VAL A 43 -6.26 16.93 1.86
N ALA A 44 -7.19 16.11 2.33
CA ALA A 44 -8.56 16.54 2.64
C ALA A 44 -8.59 17.68 3.68
N LYS A 45 -7.72 17.62 4.70
CA LYS A 45 -7.54 18.71 5.67
C LYS A 45 -7.05 20.00 5.02
N GLN A 46 -6.12 19.90 4.06
CA GLN A 46 -5.62 21.07 3.32
C GLN A 46 -6.71 21.70 2.45
N HIS A 47 -7.67 20.92 1.98
CA HIS A 47 -8.84 21.41 1.25
C HIS A 47 -9.89 22.08 2.15
N GLY A 48 -9.69 22.04 3.48
CA GLY A 48 -10.58 22.67 4.45
C GLY A 48 -11.71 21.77 4.94
N GLU A 49 -11.62 20.45 4.77
CA GLU A 49 -12.53 19.54 5.48
C GLU A 49 -12.37 19.67 6.99
N SER A 50 -13.50 19.64 7.70
CA SER A 50 -13.48 19.82 9.15
C SER A 50 -12.70 18.68 9.83
N PRO A 51 -11.84 18.99 10.82
CA PRO A 51 -11.23 18.00 11.69
C PRO A 51 -12.24 17.04 12.34
N GLU A 52 -13.47 17.47 12.64
CA GLU A 52 -14.48 16.57 13.23
C GLU A 52 -14.85 15.41 12.29
N ILE A 53 -14.89 15.67 10.98
CA ILE A 53 -15.17 14.66 9.96
C ILE A 53 -13.95 13.77 9.77
N LEU A 54 -12.76 14.38 9.67
CA LEU A 54 -11.52 13.66 9.41
C LEU A 54 -11.05 12.81 10.59
N ASN A 55 -11.32 13.21 11.83
CA ASN A 55 -11.01 12.43 13.03
C ASN A 55 -11.83 11.14 13.13
N GLY A 56 -12.93 11.00 12.37
CA GLY A 56 -13.68 9.76 12.24
C GLY A 56 -13.02 8.72 11.33
N ILE A 57 -11.94 9.09 10.63
CA ILE A 57 -11.18 8.19 9.76
C ILE A 57 -10.09 7.51 10.58
N ASP A 58 -10.31 6.24 10.89
CA ASP A 58 -9.32 5.38 11.51
C ASP A 58 -8.52 4.64 10.43
N CYS A 59 -7.35 5.17 10.07
CA CYS A 59 -6.49 4.56 9.07
C CYS A 59 -5.93 3.18 9.48
N GLN A 60 -5.82 2.90 10.79
CA GLN A 60 -5.36 1.58 11.26
C GLN A 60 -6.44 0.53 11.04
N MET A 61 -7.72 0.89 11.21
CA MET A 61 -8.86 -0.01 10.97
C MET A 61 -9.19 -0.17 9.49
N LEU A 62 -8.55 0.58 8.59
CA LEU A 62 -8.77 0.51 7.14
C LEU A 62 -7.60 -0.16 6.38
N HIS A 63 -6.77 -0.93 7.07
CA HIS A 63 -5.65 -1.68 6.49
C HIS A 63 -6.09 -2.79 5.51
N ASP A 64 -7.37 -3.21 5.58
CA ASP A 64 -7.95 -4.19 4.66
C ASP A 64 -8.09 -3.67 3.22
N TYR A 65 -8.04 -2.34 3.02
CA TYR A 65 -8.00 -1.77 1.69
C TYR A 65 -6.58 -1.86 1.12
N PRO A 66 -6.41 -2.32 -0.14
CA PRO A 66 -5.09 -2.44 -0.74
C PRO A 66 -4.48 -1.04 -1.00
N PRO A 67 -3.14 -0.94 -1.10
CA PRO A 67 -2.47 0.34 -1.37
C PRO A 67 -2.99 1.04 -2.64
N SER A 68 -3.32 0.29 -3.69
CA SER A 68 -3.85 0.82 -4.96
C SER A 68 -5.16 1.59 -4.82
N TYR A 69 -6.02 1.18 -3.88
CA TYR A 69 -7.25 1.89 -3.56
C TYR A 69 -6.94 3.27 -2.98
N TRP A 70 -6.02 3.33 -2.01
CA TRP A 70 -5.63 4.60 -1.40
C TRP A 70 -4.87 5.52 -2.34
N GLU A 71 -4.05 4.97 -3.24
CA GLU A 71 -3.43 5.75 -4.31
C GLU A 71 -4.48 6.42 -5.21
N CYS A 72 -5.58 5.73 -5.54
CA CYS A 72 -6.69 6.32 -6.29
C CYS A 72 -7.32 7.49 -5.51
N VAL A 73 -7.56 7.32 -4.21
CA VAL A 73 -8.16 8.36 -3.35
C VAL A 73 -7.27 9.60 -3.31
N VAL A 74 -5.97 9.43 -3.06
CA VAL A 74 -5.00 10.52 -3.03
C VAL A 74 -4.92 11.24 -4.38
N LYS A 75 -4.89 10.50 -5.49
CA LYS A 75 -4.88 11.09 -6.84
C LYS A 75 -6.15 11.89 -7.11
N SER A 76 -7.31 11.38 -6.72
CA SER A 76 -8.60 12.05 -6.91
C SER A 76 -8.67 13.36 -6.13
N LEU A 77 -8.26 13.34 -4.86
CA LEU A 77 -8.20 14.54 -4.04
C LEU A 77 -7.21 15.56 -4.63
N LYS A 78 -5.99 15.14 -5.01
CA LYS A 78 -5.02 16.06 -5.63
C LYS A 78 -5.50 16.66 -6.96
N ALA A 79 -6.37 15.97 -7.68
CA ALA A 79 -6.92 16.44 -8.95
C ALA A 79 -8.09 17.44 -8.78
N ASP A 80 -8.82 17.36 -7.67
CA ASP A 80 -9.98 18.20 -7.37
C ASP A 80 -9.97 18.65 -5.91
N THR A 81 -9.63 19.93 -5.68
CA THR A 81 -9.55 20.53 -4.35
C THR A 81 -10.90 20.75 -3.67
N THR A 82 -12.01 20.56 -4.41
CA THR A 82 -13.38 20.63 -3.86
C THR A 82 -13.93 19.25 -3.51
N LEU A 83 -13.27 18.18 -3.98
CA LEU A 83 -13.65 16.81 -3.70
C LEU A 83 -13.39 16.47 -2.24
N LYS A 84 -14.39 15.88 -1.58
CA LYS A 84 -14.27 15.41 -0.21
C LYS A 84 -13.69 14.02 -0.14
N LEU A 85 -13.02 13.70 0.97
CA LEU A 85 -12.43 12.38 1.23
C LEU A 85 -13.46 11.25 1.12
N ALA A 86 -14.68 11.45 1.64
CA ALA A 86 -15.74 10.46 1.54
C ALA A 86 -16.15 10.16 0.09
N ASP A 87 -16.28 11.20 -0.73
CA ASP A 87 -16.65 11.07 -2.14
C ASP A 87 -15.53 10.45 -2.97
N ALA A 88 -14.27 10.84 -2.70
CA ALA A 88 -13.09 10.24 -3.31
C ALA A 88 -13.00 8.74 -3.00
N ARG A 89 -13.23 8.35 -1.73
CA ARG A 89 -13.29 6.94 -1.30
C ARG A 89 -14.39 6.18 -2.05
N GLN A 90 -15.59 6.74 -2.12
CA GLN A 90 -16.71 6.11 -2.84
C GLN A 90 -16.41 5.93 -4.33
N SER A 91 -15.78 6.92 -4.97
CA SER A 91 -15.40 6.84 -6.39
C SER A 91 -14.37 5.73 -6.63
N CYS A 92 -13.37 5.60 -5.74
CA CYS A 92 -12.30 4.62 -5.85
C CYS A 92 -12.69 3.21 -5.41
N MET A 93 -13.81 3.05 -4.69
CA MET A 93 -14.41 1.72 -4.43
C MET A 93 -14.87 1.04 -5.70
N SER A 94 -15.30 1.81 -6.70
CA SER A 94 -15.75 1.30 -8.00
C SER A 94 -14.59 0.93 -8.93
N SER A 95 -13.36 1.17 -8.50
CA SER A 95 -12.12 0.87 -9.24
C SER A 95 -11.48 -0.46 -8.82
N GLN A 96 -12.09 -1.17 -7.86
CA GLN A 96 -11.70 -2.52 -7.43
C GLN A 96 -12.46 -3.60 -8.21
#